data_AF-A0A7C3GPG3-F1
#
_entry.id   AF-A0A7C3GPG3-F1
#
_cell.length_a   1.000
_cell.length_b   1.000
_cell.length_c   1.000
_cell.angle_alpha   90.00
_cell.angle_beta   90.00
_cell.angle_gamma   90.00
#
_symmetry.space_group_name_H-M   'P 1'
#
loop_
_entity.id
_entity.type
_entity.pdbx_description
1 polymer ?
#
loop_
_entity_poly.entity_id
_entity_poly.type
_entity_poly.pdbx_seq_one_letter_code
_entity_poly.pdbx_strand_id
1 'polypeptide(L)'
;MKAILAFNRTKLARGIIGAVFAAVLTFVLFFLTLMTFNWIAGLSGASVPAWMPQTQTVLKTIVPILAGVYGFTSGLGIVFNKSSRFFYYAAGTALAWGLFGQAIGFVIGASIVALFGGEFLGEGGFALGAIISIIGFMIGSGVTSDWIQWMFGYEAPLHHGAPDGEPEWMRYFSVDVNHKVIGIQYAITGVIVLLVGGTLAIIFRLELAMPGLQLLTVGQYNTMFSAHGIIMIASILLGIGGMMNFLVPVMIGASDMAFPRLNAFSFWISIPSALLILIGMFVGGGWDTGWVGYPPLSSSFAPSGVILFLLGFYFNGFASIASAINVLTTVATMRAKGMSMWRVPIFIWTAIAASLIQFTATQTVGMSLTMVVAERVLGMGFFDATPLASGFPVGDPILYQHLFWFYSHPVVYVFILPGLGIVSELLPVFCRKPLFGYKWVAVSSLGIALLGFLVWAHHMFASGMGDSLRYVFMTSTMFVGIPT
;
A
#
# COMPACT_ATOMS: atom_id res chain seq x y z
N MET A 1 -23.06 -27.67 18.99
CA MET A 1 -21.74 -28.01 18.40
C MET A 1 -21.80 -28.72 17.04
N LYS A 2 -22.83 -29.53 16.71
CA LYS A 2 -22.99 -30.11 15.35
C LYS A 2 -23.72 -29.23 14.32
N ALA A 3 -24.34 -28.12 14.71
CA ALA A 3 -25.04 -27.20 13.79
C ALA A 3 -24.14 -26.12 13.15
N ILE A 4 -22.94 -25.87 13.70
CA ILE A 4 -21.98 -24.85 13.21
C ILE A 4 -21.03 -25.42 12.13
N LEU A 5 -21.04 -26.74 11.93
CA LEU A 5 -20.14 -27.43 10.99
C LEU A 5 -20.73 -27.65 9.58
N ALA A 6 -21.96 -27.22 9.32
CA ALA A 6 -22.54 -27.22 7.98
C ALA A 6 -22.14 -25.97 7.17
N PHE A 7 -20.86 -25.57 7.23
CA PHE A 7 -20.32 -24.53 6.38
C PHE A 7 -20.06 -25.13 5.00
N ASN A 8 -20.86 -24.75 4.00
CA ASN A 8 -20.81 -25.36 2.67
C ASN A 8 -19.56 -24.90 1.91
N ARG A 9 -18.42 -25.54 2.19
CA ARG A 9 -17.07 -25.21 1.69
C ARG A 9 -17.02 -25.05 0.17
N THR A 10 -17.88 -25.76 -0.57
CA THR A 10 -17.95 -25.69 -2.04
C THR A 10 -18.61 -24.41 -2.55
N LYS A 11 -19.57 -23.81 -1.84
CA LYS A 11 -20.16 -22.51 -2.21
C LYS A 11 -19.19 -21.36 -1.94
N LEU A 12 -18.47 -21.40 -0.81
CA LEU A 12 -17.42 -20.42 -0.50
C LEU A 12 -16.27 -20.52 -1.49
N ALA A 13 -15.79 -21.72 -1.79
CA ALA A 13 -14.72 -21.92 -2.78
C ALA A 13 -15.13 -21.41 -4.17
N ARG A 14 -16.35 -21.70 -4.62
CA ARG A 14 -16.88 -21.17 -5.90
C ARG A 14 -17.06 -19.65 -5.88
N GLY A 15 -17.48 -19.08 -4.75
CA GLY A 15 -17.61 -17.63 -4.59
C GLY A 15 -16.26 -16.90 -4.56
N ILE A 16 -15.27 -17.45 -3.86
CA ILE A 16 -13.90 -16.92 -3.84
C ILE A 16 -13.25 -17.07 -5.21
N ILE A 17 -13.36 -18.23 -5.86
CA ILE A 17 -12.84 -18.43 -7.23
C ILE A 17 -13.54 -17.48 -8.21
N GLY A 18 -14.86 -17.31 -8.10
CA GLY A 18 -15.63 -16.38 -8.93
C GLY A 18 -15.23 -14.91 -8.69
N ALA A 19 -15.00 -14.50 -7.45
CA ALA A 19 -14.57 -13.15 -7.11
C ALA A 19 -13.11 -12.87 -7.51
N VAL A 20 -12.21 -13.85 -7.33
CA VAL A 20 -10.81 -13.75 -7.81
C VAL A 20 -10.79 -13.72 -9.34
N PHE A 21 -11.58 -14.54 -10.01
CA PHE A 21 -11.69 -14.53 -11.47
C PHE A 21 -12.31 -13.22 -11.98
N ALA A 22 -13.36 -12.71 -11.33
CA ALA A 22 -13.95 -11.41 -11.66
C ALA A 22 -12.97 -10.26 -11.39
N ALA A 23 -12.24 -10.25 -10.28
CA ALA A 23 -11.23 -9.24 -9.98
C ALA A 23 -10.06 -9.27 -10.97
N VAL A 24 -9.57 -10.46 -11.34
CA VAL A 24 -8.53 -10.63 -12.36
C VAL A 24 -9.05 -10.23 -13.74
N LEU A 25 -10.28 -10.62 -14.10
CA LEU A 25 -10.88 -10.26 -15.38
C LEU A 25 -11.17 -8.75 -15.46
N THR A 26 -11.67 -8.13 -14.40
CA THR A 26 -11.84 -6.68 -14.30
C THR A 26 -10.50 -5.96 -14.33
N PHE A 27 -9.45 -6.49 -13.68
CA PHE A 27 -8.09 -5.96 -13.76
C PHE A 27 -7.52 -6.07 -15.18
N VAL A 28 -7.69 -7.21 -15.86
CA VAL A 28 -7.27 -7.42 -17.25
C VAL A 28 -8.07 -6.54 -18.21
N LEU A 29 -9.39 -6.42 -18.03
CA LEU A 29 -10.24 -5.55 -18.85
C LEU A 29 -9.93 -4.07 -18.57
N PHE A 30 -9.65 -3.68 -17.34
CA PHE A 30 -9.21 -2.33 -16.97
C PHE A 30 -7.83 -2.02 -17.55
N PHE A 31 -6.89 -2.97 -17.49
CA PHE A 31 -5.57 -2.89 -18.12
C PHE A 31 -5.68 -2.75 -19.65
N LEU A 32 -6.53 -3.56 -20.30
CA LEU A 32 -6.80 -3.46 -21.74
C LEU A 32 -7.49 -2.16 -22.12
N THR A 33 -8.43 -1.67 -21.29
CA THR A 33 -9.13 -0.40 -21.49
C THR A 33 -8.17 0.79 -21.33
N LEU A 34 -7.24 0.73 -20.36
CA LEU A 34 -6.20 1.74 -20.18
C LEU A 34 -5.15 1.72 -21.30
N MET A 35 -4.84 0.55 -21.86
CA MET A 35 -3.99 0.45 -23.05
C MET A 35 -4.66 1.09 -24.28
N THR A 36 -5.99 0.96 -24.44
CA THR A 36 -6.73 1.71 -25.46
C THR A 36 -6.79 3.21 -25.16
N PHE A 37 -6.84 3.63 -23.90
CA PHE A 37 -6.71 5.06 -23.54
C PHE A 37 -5.33 5.63 -23.82
N ASN A 38 -4.23 4.88 -23.63
CA ASN A 38 -2.89 5.30 -24.05
C ASN A 38 -2.75 5.34 -25.59
N TRP A 39 -3.45 4.47 -26.31
CA TRP A 39 -3.53 4.54 -27.77
C TRP A 39 -4.30 5.78 -28.24
N ILE A 40 -5.38 6.16 -27.55
CA ILE A 40 -6.14 7.41 -27.81
C ILE A 40 -5.34 8.65 -27.36
N ALA A 41 -4.61 8.59 -26.24
CA ALA A 41 -3.72 9.66 -25.80
C ALA A 41 -2.50 9.80 -26.73
N GLY A 42 -2.07 8.73 -27.41
CA GLY A 42 -1.10 8.79 -28.51
C GLY A 42 -1.58 9.63 -29.71
N LEU A 43 -2.89 9.85 -29.88
CA LEU A 43 -3.44 10.78 -30.87
C LEU A 43 -3.29 12.25 -30.44
N SER A 44 -2.94 12.53 -29.18
CA SER A 44 -2.64 13.90 -28.70
C SER A 44 -1.30 14.45 -29.20
N GLY A 45 -0.51 13.64 -29.93
CA GLY A 45 0.58 14.12 -30.76
C GLY A 45 0.13 15.00 -31.94
N ALA A 46 -1.17 15.12 -32.20
CA ALA A 46 -1.71 16.12 -33.10
C ALA A 46 -1.73 17.50 -32.41
N SER A 47 -0.92 18.42 -32.94
CA SER A 47 -0.80 19.82 -32.50
C SER A 47 -2.18 20.46 -32.27
N VAL A 48 -2.48 20.82 -31.02
CA VAL A 48 -3.66 21.64 -30.70
C VAL A 48 -3.39 23.07 -31.18
N PRO A 49 -4.22 23.64 -32.08
CA PRO A 49 -4.00 24.98 -32.61
C PRO A 49 -4.07 26.06 -31.52
N ALA A 50 -3.16 27.03 -31.58
CA ALA A 50 -2.97 28.10 -30.58
C ALA A 50 -4.17 29.02 -30.32
N TRP A 51 -5.28 28.87 -31.07
CA TRP A 51 -6.49 29.69 -30.93
C TRP A 51 -7.59 29.04 -30.08
N MET A 52 -7.39 27.82 -29.57
CA MET A 52 -8.39 27.13 -28.74
C MET A 52 -8.24 27.52 -27.25
N PRO A 53 -9.27 28.08 -26.59
CA PRO A 53 -9.19 28.44 -25.17
C PRO A 53 -8.98 27.21 -24.29
N GLN A 54 -8.04 27.26 -23.33
CA GLN A 54 -7.71 26.15 -22.41
C GLN A 54 -8.94 25.60 -21.65
N THR A 55 -9.97 26.42 -21.45
CA THR A 55 -11.26 26.05 -20.85
C THR A 55 -12.06 25.03 -21.67
N GLN A 56 -11.93 25.03 -23.00
CA GLN A 56 -12.57 24.02 -23.88
C GLN A 56 -11.89 22.66 -23.76
N THR A 57 -10.56 22.63 -23.55
CA THR A 57 -9.80 21.40 -23.30
C THR A 57 -10.16 20.81 -21.93
N VAL A 58 -10.26 21.66 -20.90
CA VAL A 58 -10.71 21.27 -19.56
C VAL A 58 -12.13 20.69 -19.59
N LEU A 59 -13.07 21.31 -20.31
CA LEU A 59 -14.43 20.77 -20.45
C LEU A 59 -14.46 19.46 -21.26
N LYS A 60 -13.64 19.32 -22.30
CA LYS A 60 -13.52 18.07 -23.07
C LYS A 60 -12.85 16.93 -22.28
N THR A 61 -12.11 17.22 -21.22
CA THR A 61 -11.54 16.20 -20.32
C THR A 61 -12.47 15.91 -19.14
N ILE A 62 -13.02 16.93 -18.50
CA ILE A 62 -13.88 16.81 -17.31
C ILE A 62 -15.27 16.27 -17.67
N VAL A 63 -15.88 16.68 -18.79
CA VAL A 63 -17.24 16.26 -19.14
C VAL A 63 -17.32 14.77 -19.47
N PRO A 64 -16.38 14.13 -20.21
CA PRO A 64 -16.38 12.67 -20.37
C PRO A 64 -16.03 11.91 -19.09
N ILE A 65 -15.21 12.48 -18.20
CA ILE A 65 -14.92 11.88 -16.88
C ILE A 65 -16.18 11.92 -16.01
N LEU A 66 -16.85 13.07 -15.93
CA LEU A 66 -18.08 13.23 -15.17
C LEU A 66 -19.26 12.47 -15.81
N ALA A 67 -19.38 12.45 -17.14
CA ALA A 67 -20.40 11.67 -17.85
C ALA A 67 -20.08 10.17 -17.86
N GLY A 68 -18.80 9.79 -17.78
CA GLY A 68 -18.35 8.42 -17.55
C GLY A 68 -18.64 7.98 -16.12
N VAL A 69 -18.40 8.83 -15.12
CA VAL A 69 -18.77 8.58 -13.71
C VAL A 69 -20.30 8.53 -13.57
N TYR A 70 -21.03 9.50 -14.10
CA TYR A 70 -22.50 9.56 -14.06
C TYR A 70 -23.12 8.43 -14.89
N GLY A 71 -22.52 8.07 -16.02
CA GLY A 71 -22.93 6.99 -16.92
C GLY A 71 -22.60 5.60 -16.36
N PHE A 72 -21.51 5.45 -15.61
CA PHE A 72 -21.18 4.23 -14.88
C PHE A 72 -22.06 4.06 -13.64
N THR A 73 -22.45 5.17 -12.98
CA THR A 73 -23.42 5.15 -11.87
C THR A 73 -24.86 5.02 -12.32
N SER A 74 -25.23 5.53 -13.51
CA SER A 74 -26.61 5.46 -14.04
C SER A 74 -26.87 4.25 -14.95
N GLY A 75 -25.85 3.77 -15.67
CA GLY A 75 -25.92 2.59 -16.55
C GLY A 75 -25.99 1.25 -15.81
N LEU A 76 -25.68 1.23 -14.51
CA LEU A 76 -25.93 0.10 -13.61
C LEU A 76 -27.15 0.33 -12.69
N GLY A 77 -27.83 1.47 -12.83
CA GLY A 77 -28.80 2.00 -11.86
C GLY A 77 -30.26 2.06 -12.32
N ILE A 78 -30.59 1.66 -13.55
CA ILE A 78 -31.97 1.74 -14.05
C ILE A 78 -32.32 0.44 -14.77
N VAL A 79 -32.72 -0.57 -13.99
CA VAL A 79 -33.73 -1.63 -14.28
C VAL A 79 -33.50 -2.79 -13.29
N PHE A 80 -34.40 -2.85 -12.29
CA PHE A 80 -34.83 -3.98 -11.46
C PHE A 80 -33.93 -5.24 -11.34
N ASN A 81 -33.35 -5.49 -10.14
CA ASN A 81 -33.56 -6.70 -9.29
C ASN A 81 -32.67 -6.63 -8.02
N LYS A 82 -33.15 -7.15 -6.87
CA LYS A 82 -32.43 -7.22 -5.58
C LYS A 82 -31.16 -8.09 -5.60
N SER A 83 -30.83 -8.73 -6.72
CA SER A 83 -29.71 -9.67 -6.87
C SER A 83 -28.43 -9.02 -7.40
N SER A 84 -28.45 -7.76 -7.86
CA SER A 84 -27.29 -7.07 -8.47
C SER A 84 -26.57 -6.08 -7.54
N ARG A 85 -26.87 -6.08 -6.23
CA ARG A 85 -26.27 -5.17 -5.22
C ARG A 85 -24.78 -5.43 -4.92
N PHE A 86 -24.17 -6.45 -5.56
CA PHE A 86 -22.79 -6.85 -5.36
C PHE A 86 -21.76 -5.73 -5.60
N PHE A 87 -21.98 -4.87 -6.61
CA PHE A 87 -21.06 -3.76 -6.91
C PHE A 87 -21.42 -2.45 -6.18
N TYR A 88 -22.58 -2.36 -5.53
CA TYR A 88 -23.13 -1.07 -5.08
C TYR A 88 -22.49 -0.54 -3.78
N TYR A 89 -22.21 -1.40 -2.79
CA TYR A 89 -21.87 -0.93 -1.42
C TYR A 89 -20.39 -0.96 -1.03
N ALA A 90 -19.55 -1.65 -1.79
CA ALA A 90 -18.15 -1.91 -1.42
C ALA A 90 -17.15 -1.30 -2.42
N ALA A 91 -17.35 -1.60 -3.70
CA ALA A 91 -16.57 -1.06 -4.80
C ALA A 91 -17.22 0.20 -5.39
N GLY A 92 -18.56 0.25 -5.48
CA GLY A 92 -19.29 1.35 -6.11
C GLY A 92 -19.21 2.66 -5.34
N THR A 93 -19.55 2.67 -4.04
CA THR A 93 -19.50 3.89 -3.22
C THR A 93 -18.07 4.32 -2.94
N ALA A 94 -17.20 3.43 -2.44
CA ALA A 94 -15.83 3.81 -2.08
C ALA A 94 -15.04 4.35 -3.28
N LEU A 95 -15.09 3.68 -4.44
CA LEU A 95 -14.43 4.19 -5.65
C LEU A 95 -15.10 5.47 -6.17
N ALA A 96 -16.43 5.59 -6.14
CA ALA A 96 -17.10 6.82 -6.58
C ALA A 96 -16.72 8.01 -5.70
N TRP A 97 -16.71 7.85 -4.38
CA TRP A 97 -16.26 8.89 -3.45
C TRP A 97 -14.78 9.18 -3.57
N GLY A 98 -13.95 8.17 -3.86
CA GLY A 98 -12.53 8.37 -4.18
C GLY A 98 -12.33 9.19 -5.45
N LEU A 99 -13.00 8.83 -6.54
CA LEU A 99 -12.94 9.56 -7.82
C LEU A 99 -13.51 10.98 -7.71
N PHE A 100 -14.60 11.15 -6.97
CA PHE A 100 -15.14 12.47 -6.64
C PHE A 100 -14.14 13.31 -5.84
N GLY A 101 -13.51 12.69 -4.84
CA GLY A 101 -12.44 13.29 -4.06
C GLY A 101 -11.24 13.68 -4.93
N GLN A 102 -10.82 12.81 -5.85
CA GLN A 102 -9.77 13.09 -6.83
C GLN A 102 -10.12 14.31 -7.68
N ALA A 103 -11.34 14.37 -8.21
CA ALA A 103 -11.78 15.48 -9.07
C ALA A 103 -11.80 16.82 -8.32
N ILE A 104 -12.38 16.84 -7.12
CA ILE A 104 -12.43 18.06 -6.28
C ILE A 104 -11.03 18.47 -5.84
N GLY A 105 -10.25 17.54 -5.29
CA GLY A 105 -8.90 17.81 -4.84
C GLY A 105 -8.01 18.29 -5.98
N PHE A 106 -8.19 17.73 -7.19
CA PHE A 106 -7.50 18.22 -8.38
C PHE A 106 -7.85 19.65 -8.69
N VAL A 107 -9.15 20.00 -8.78
CA VAL A 107 -9.57 21.38 -9.09
C VAL A 107 -9.06 22.36 -8.04
N ILE A 108 -9.17 22.03 -6.75
CA ILE A 108 -8.67 22.89 -5.67
C ILE A 108 -7.15 23.04 -5.75
N GLY A 109 -6.41 21.94 -5.89
CA GLY A 109 -4.95 21.95 -5.91
C GLY A 109 -4.41 22.69 -7.13
N ALA A 110 -4.98 22.40 -8.30
CA ALA A 110 -4.71 23.11 -9.55
C ALA A 110 -5.01 24.60 -9.44
N SER A 111 -6.11 24.98 -8.80
CA SER A 111 -6.46 26.38 -8.59
C SER A 111 -5.47 27.08 -7.67
N ILE A 112 -5.05 26.44 -6.57
CA ILE A 112 -4.03 26.98 -5.67
C ILE A 112 -2.72 27.18 -6.42
N VAL A 113 -2.24 26.16 -7.15
CA VAL A 113 -1.01 26.25 -7.93
C VAL A 113 -1.09 27.37 -8.97
N ALA A 114 -2.22 27.48 -9.67
CA ALA A 114 -2.44 28.55 -10.64
C ALA A 114 -2.47 29.95 -10.01
N LEU A 115 -2.99 30.10 -8.79
CA LEU A 115 -2.95 31.37 -8.04
C LEU A 115 -1.51 31.81 -7.72
N PHE A 116 -0.58 30.87 -7.61
CA PHE A 116 0.85 31.13 -7.42
C PHE A 116 1.65 31.11 -8.73
N GLY A 117 0.98 31.18 -9.88
CA GLY A 117 1.62 31.26 -11.20
C GLY A 117 2.09 29.93 -11.80
N GLY A 118 1.75 28.80 -11.17
CA GLY A 118 2.05 27.47 -11.70
C GLY A 118 1.00 26.97 -12.71
N GLU A 119 1.29 25.85 -13.36
CA GLU A 119 0.40 25.26 -14.36
C GLU A 119 -0.84 24.60 -13.73
N PHE A 120 -2.03 24.91 -14.25
CA PHE A 120 -3.29 24.35 -13.76
C PHE A 120 -3.37 22.82 -13.94
N LEU A 121 -2.88 22.29 -15.07
CA LEU A 121 -2.79 20.84 -15.29
C LEU A 121 -1.49 20.24 -14.74
N GLY A 122 -0.87 20.92 -13.78
CA GLY A 122 0.38 20.52 -13.14
C GLY A 122 0.19 19.55 -11.98
N GLU A 123 1.34 19.22 -11.39
CA GLU A 123 1.48 18.19 -10.36
C GLU A 123 0.76 18.46 -9.05
N GLY A 124 0.58 19.73 -8.68
CA GLY A 124 -0.14 20.09 -7.44
C GLY A 124 -1.62 19.70 -7.45
N GLY A 125 -2.26 19.70 -8.62
CA GLY A 125 -3.61 19.15 -8.78
C GLY A 125 -3.64 17.64 -8.54
N PHE A 126 -2.72 16.89 -9.14
CA PHE A 126 -2.63 15.44 -8.95
C PHE A 126 -2.34 15.07 -7.49
N ALA A 127 -1.43 15.79 -6.84
CA ALA A 127 -1.04 15.55 -5.46
C ALA A 127 -2.21 15.77 -4.48
N LEU A 128 -2.87 16.93 -4.54
CA LEU A 128 -4.02 17.20 -3.67
C LEU A 128 -5.21 16.29 -4.02
N GLY A 129 -5.45 16.05 -5.31
CA GLY A 129 -6.42 15.07 -5.78
C GLY A 129 -6.23 13.71 -5.12
N ALA A 130 -5.01 13.18 -5.13
CA ALA A 130 -4.71 11.86 -4.56
C ALA A 130 -4.95 11.80 -3.05
N ILE A 131 -4.59 12.86 -2.31
CA ILE A 131 -4.86 12.98 -0.87
C ILE A 131 -6.38 12.94 -0.60
N ILE A 132 -7.15 13.79 -1.30
CA ILE A 132 -8.60 13.87 -1.11
C ILE A 132 -9.29 12.60 -1.63
N SER A 133 -8.74 11.93 -2.65
CA SER A 133 -9.22 10.63 -3.13
C SER A 133 -9.15 9.55 -2.06
N ILE A 134 -8.07 9.48 -1.28
CA ILE A 134 -8.00 8.53 -0.16
C ILE A 134 -9.05 8.85 0.89
N ILE A 135 -9.19 10.12 1.28
CA ILE A 135 -10.20 10.53 2.27
C ILE A 135 -11.61 10.17 1.78
N GLY A 136 -11.92 10.51 0.52
CA GLY A 136 -13.19 10.17 -0.12
C GLY A 136 -13.42 8.66 -0.13
N PHE A 137 -12.41 7.86 -0.52
CA PHE A 137 -12.51 6.41 -0.50
C PHE A 137 -12.80 5.86 0.90
N MET A 138 -12.09 6.37 1.92
CA MET A 138 -12.28 5.94 3.31
C MET A 138 -13.69 6.27 3.81
N ILE A 139 -14.21 7.46 3.50
CA ILE A 139 -15.60 7.84 3.80
C ILE A 139 -16.58 6.93 3.06
N GLY A 140 -16.40 6.76 1.75
CA GLY A 140 -17.30 5.97 0.90
C GLY A 140 -17.30 4.47 1.21
N SER A 141 -16.21 3.95 1.79
CA SER A 141 -16.14 2.57 2.30
C SER A 141 -16.90 2.38 3.61
N GLY A 142 -17.15 3.47 4.34
CA GLY A 142 -17.77 3.45 5.67
C GLY A 142 -16.81 3.15 6.82
N VAL A 143 -15.50 2.99 6.58
CA VAL A 143 -14.54 2.66 7.65
C VAL A 143 -14.34 3.80 8.65
N THR A 144 -14.66 5.03 8.24
CA THR A 144 -14.64 6.22 9.09
C THR A 144 -15.96 6.49 9.81
N SER A 145 -17.03 5.74 9.51
CA SER A 145 -18.38 6.00 10.02
C SER A 145 -18.45 6.01 11.54
N ASP A 146 -17.86 5.00 12.20
CA ASP A 146 -17.85 4.91 13.66
C ASP A 146 -17.09 6.06 14.32
N TRP A 147 -15.98 6.49 13.70
CA TRP A 147 -15.17 7.61 14.19
C TRP A 147 -15.93 8.93 14.07
N ILE A 148 -16.63 9.13 12.97
CA ILE A 148 -17.48 10.31 12.74
C ILE A 148 -18.63 10.32 13.77
N GLN A 149 -19.28 9.17 14.01
CA GLN A 149 -20.33 9.06 15.03
C GLN A 149 -19.81 9.47 16.41
N TRP A 150 -18.64 8.97 16.83
CA TRP A 150 -18.01 9.38 18.08
C TRP A 150 -17.69 10.86 18.16
N MET A 151 -17.24 11.49 17.07
CA MET A 151 -16.99 12.95 17.03
C MET A 151 -18.25 13.76 17.35
N PHE A 152 -19.43 13.26 16.98
CA PHE A 152 -20.71 13.88 17.27
C PHE A 152 -21.38 13.36 18.56
N GLY A 153 -20.68 12.54 19.35
CA GLY A 153 -21.19 11.98 20.60
C GLY A 153 -22.21 10.85 20.45
N TYR A 154 -22.34 10.26 19.27
CA TYR A 154 -23.20 9.10 19.04
C TYR A 154 -22.50 7.81 19.45
N GLU A 155 -23.27 6.85 19.98
CA GLU A 155 -22.77 5.50 20.23
C GLU A 155 -22.60 4.76 18.90
N ALA A 156 -21.39 4.24 18.67
CA ALA A 156 -21.08 3.35 17.55
C ALA A 156 -20.79 1.94 18.10
N PRO A 157 -21.76 1.01 18.10
CA PRO A 157 -21.52 -0.36 18.53
C PRO A 157 -20.61 -1.10 17.54
N LEU A 158 -19.83 -2.07 18.04
CA LEU A 158 -19.02 -2.91 17.16
C LEU A 158 -19.94 -3.84 16.36
N HIS A 159 -19.96 -3.66 15.04
CA HIS A 159 -20.71 -4.53 14.14
C HIS A 159 -19.79 -5.61 13.54
N HIS A 160 -20.18 -6.87 13.68
CA HIS A 160 -19.53 -8.00 13.04
C HIS A 160 -20.46 -8.62 12.01
N GLY A 161 -19.98 -8.84 10.79
CA GLY A 161 -20.76 -9.51 9.75
C GLY A 161 -20.98 -8.65 8.51
N ALA A 162 -21.78 -9.19 7.59
CA ALA A 162 -22.17 -8.46 6.39
C ALA A 162 -23.04 -7.24 6.73
N PRO A 163 -23.11 -6.25 5.82
CA PRO A 163 -24.09 -5.18 5.93
C PRO A 163 -25.53 -5.71 6.07
N ASP A 164 -26.39 -4.96 6.76
CA ASP A 164 -27.77 -5.38 7.01
C ASP A 164 -28.54 -5.66 5.71
N GLY A 165 -29.17 -6.85 5.66
CA GLY A 165 -29.93 -7.30 4.49
C GLY A 165 -29.07 -7.82 3.33
N GLU A 166 -27.75 -7.85 3.48
CA GLU A 166 -26.83 -8.42 2.49
C GLU A 166 -26.40 -9.85 2.85
N PRO A 167 -26.01 -10.67 1.86
CA PRO A 167 -25.50 -12.02 2.12
C PRO A 167 -24.19 -12.02 2.94
N GLU A 168 -23.99 -13.02 3.80
CA GLU A 168 -22.79 -13.16 4.67
C GLU A 168 -21.44 -12.99 3.97
N TRP A 169 -21.31 -13.41 2.71
CA TRP A 169 -20.06 -13.31 1.98
C TRP A 169 -19.69 -11.86 1.62
N MET A 170 -20.64 -10.92 1.66
CA MET A 170 -20.38 -9.49 1.42
C MET A 170 -19.46 -8.88 2.47
N ARG A 171 -19.36 -9.47 3.67
CA ARG A 171 -18.44 -9.01 4.72
C ARG A 171 -16.98 -8.97 4.28
N TYR A 172 -16.58 -9.82 3.33
CA TYR A 172 -15.20 -9.83 2.81
C TYR A 172 -14.93 -8.67 1.83
N PHE A 173 -15.97 -8.05 1.30
CA PHE A 173 -15.89 -6.90 0.42
C PHE A 173 -16.29 -5.60 1.13
N SER A 174 -16.76 -5.66 2.38
CA SER A 174 -17.20 -4.50 3.16
C SER A 174 -16.37 -4.35 4.43
N VAL A 175 -16.53 -3.21 5.11
CA VAL A 175 -15.91 -2.98 6.41
C VAL A 175 -16.45 -3.99 7.43
N ASP A 176 -15.55 -4.75 8.03
CA ASP A 176 -15.80 -5.66 9.15
C ASP A 176 -14.68 -5.43 10.16
N VAL A 177 -15.01 -5.46 11.45
CA VAL A 177 -14.03 -5.25 12.54
C VAL A 177 -13.44 -6.56 13.07
N ASN A 178 -13.96 -7.72 12.64
CA ASN A 178 -13.48 -9.03 13.06
C ASN A 178 -12.09 -9.33 12.48
N HIS A 179 -11.10 -9.56 13.36
CA HIS A 179 -9.72 -9.85 12.93
C HIS A 179 -9.57 -11.04 11.94
N LYS A 180 -10.46 -12.04 11.98
CA LYS A 180 -10.41 -13.16 11.03
C LYS A 180 -10.82 -12.75 9.63
N VAL A 181 -11.84 -11.89 9.53
CA VAL A 181 -12.31 -11.36 8.25
C VAL A 181 -11.27 -10.43 7.67
N ILE A 182 -10.76 -9.50 8.48
CA ILE A 182 -9.66 -8.62 8.09
C ILE A 182 -8.42 -9.42 7.67
N GLY A 183 -8.08 -10.48 8.40
CA GLY A 183 -6.99 -11.38 8.03
C GLY A 183 -7.18 -12.04 6.65
N ILE A 184 -8.40 -12.49 6.34
CA ILE A 184 -8.77 -13.03 5.02
C ILE A 184 -8.72 -11.94 3.96
N GLN A 185 -9.23 -10.75 4.24
CA GLN A 185 -9.20 -9.59 3.34
C GLN A 185 -7.76 -9.23 2.95
N TYR A 186 -6.86 -9.11 3.92
CA TYR A 186 -5.43 -8.92 3.69
C TYR A 186 -4.82 -10.04 2.85
N ALA A 187 -5.08 -11.30 3.19
CA ALA A 187 -4.49 -12.45 2.49
C ALA A 187 -4.93 -12.53 1.02
N ILE A 188 -6.23 -12.36 0.74
CA ILE A 188 -6.76 -12.40 -0.63
C ILE A 188 -6.26 -11.20 -1.44
N THR A 189 -6.28 -10.00 -0.87
CA THR A 189 -5.70 -8.81 -1.52
C THR A 189 -4.21 -9.02 -1.80
N GLY A 190 -3.45 -9.57 -0.85
CA GLY A 190 -2.04 -9.90 -1.03
C GLY A 190 -1.77 -10.85 -2.19
N VAL A 191 -2.62 -11.88 -2.37
CA VAL A 191 -2.54 -12.80 -3.52
C VAL A 191 -2.89 -12.09 -4.84
N ILE A 192 -3.89 -11.21 -4.86
CA ILE A 192 -4.23 -10.45 -6.08
C ILE A 192 -3.05 -9.55 -6.48
N VAL A 193 -2.50 -8.81 -5.52
CA VAL A 193 -1.34 -7.92 -5.72
C VAL A 193 -0.11 -8.74 -6.13
N LEU A 194 0.08 -9.96 -5.60
CA LEU A 194 1.13 -10.89 -6.00
C LEU A 194 1.03 -11.22 -7.49
N LEU A 195 -0.17 -11.55 -7.97
CA LEU A 195 -0.40 -11.91 -9.36
C LEU A 195 -0.16 -10.73 -10.30
N VAL A 196 -0.54 -9.52 -9.88
CA VAL A 196 -0.23 -8.29 -10.62
C VAL A 196 1.29 -8.08 -10.72
N GLY A 197 2.00 -8.09 -9.58
CA GLY A 197 3.46 -7.93 -9.56
C GLY A 197 4.19 -9.02 -10.33
N GLY A 198 3.75 -10.27 -10.22
CA GLY A 198 4.28 -11.41 -10.97
C GLY A 198 4.08 -11.28 -12.48
N THR A 199 2.92 -10.76 -12.92
CA THR A 199 2.65 -10.48 -14.33
C THR A 199 3.61 -9.42 -14.87
N LEU A 200 3.83 -8.32 -14.14
CA LEU A 200 4.80 -7.29 -14.52
C LEU A 200 6.21 -7.88 -14.67
N ALA A 201 6.61 -8.78 -13.75
CA ALA A 201 7.88 -9.49 -13.84
C ALA A 201 8.01 -10.34 -15.11
N ILE A 202 6.97 -11.09 -15.46
CA ILE A 202 6.98 -11.89 -16.68
C ILE A 202 7.17 -10.98 -17.91
N ILE A 203 6.47 -9.85 -17.96
CA ILE A 203 6.53 -8.92 -19.10
C ILE A 203 7.96 -8.37 -19.29
N PHE A 204 8.59 -7.79 -18.25
CA PHE A 204 9.95 -7.25 -18.43
C PHE A 204 11.02 -8.35 -18.55
N ARG A 205 10.76 -9.58 -18.07
CA ARG A 205 11.66 -10.71 -18.31
C ARG A 205 11.60 -11.21 -19.76
N LEU A 206 10.44 -11.12 -20.41
CA LEU A 206 10.30 -11.38 -21.84
C LEU A 206 11.04 -10.31 -22.66
N GLU A 207 10.99 -9.05 -22.24
CA GLU A 207 11.81 -7.98 -22.84
C GLU A 207 13.31 -8.32 -22.77
N LEU A 208 13.78 -8.84 -21.63
CA LEU A 208 15.18 -9.21 -21.41
C LEU A 208 15.57 -10.58 -21.98
N ALA A 209 14.70 -11.27 -22.72
CA ALA A 209 14.99 -12.60 -23.25
C ALA A 209 16.07 -12.58 -24.35
N MET A 210 16.22 -11.46 -25.04
CA MET A 210 17.27 -11.22 -26.06
C MET A 210 17.82 -9.79 -25.94
N PRO A 211 19.07 -9.54 -26.35
CA PRO A 211 19.62 -8.19 -26.38
C PRO A 211 18.87 -7.24 -27.33
N GLY A 212 18.78 -5.96 -26.97
CA GLY A 212 18.04 -4.93 -27.72
C GLY A 212 16.56 -4.85 -27.33
N LEU A 213 15.85 -3.82 -27.79
CA LEU A 213 14.43 -3.66 -27.50
C LEU A 213 13.58 -4.64 -28.31
N GLN A 214 12.65 -5.34 -27.66
CA GLN A 214 11.81 -6.38 -28.26
C GLN A 214 10.32 -5.99 -28.27
N LEU A 215 9.77 -5.69 -27.10
CA LEU A 215 8.34 -5.51 -26.82
C LEU A 215 8.03 -4.15 -26.18
N LEU A 216 8.94 -3.64 -25.35
CA LEU A 216 8.75 -2.44 -24.54
C LEU A 216 9.58 -1.27 -25.05
N THR A 217 9.11 -0.05 -24.81
CA THR A 217 9.98 1.13 -24.84
C THR A 217 10.80 1.23 -23.55
N VAL A 218 11.87 2.04 -23.57
CA VAL A 218 12.70 2.29 -22.38
C VAL A 218 11.87 2.80 -21.19
N GLY A 219 10.95 3.74 -21.44
CA GLY A 219 10.08 4.29 -20.39
C GLY A 219 9.08 3.27 -19.85
N GLN A 220 8.52 2.43 -20.72
CA GLN A 220 7.63 1.34 -20.30
C GLN A 220 8.36 0.30 -19.45
N TYR A 221 9.59 -0.08 -19.85
CA TYR A 221 10.42 -0.99 -19.08
C TYR A 221 10.71 -0.43 -17.69
N ASN A 222 11.18 0.82 -17.59
CA ASN A 222 11.48 1.44 -16.30
C ASN A 222 10.23 1.57 -15.43
N THR A 223 9.07 1.89 -16.01
CA THR A 223 7.80 1.96 -15.28
C THR A 223 7.36 0.61 -14.74
N MET A 224 7.37 -0.42 -15.56
CA MET A 224 6.98 -1.78 -15.13
C MET A 224 7.94 -2.36 -14.10
N PHE A 225 9.25 -2.14 -14.28
CA PHE A 225 10.28 -2.56 -13.33
C PHE A 225 10.11 -1.87 -11.96
N SER A 226 9.91 -0.54 -11.97
CA SER A 226 9.70 0.25 -10.74
C SER A 226 8.43 -0.19 -10.01
N ALA A 227 7.33 -0.33 -10.75
CA ALA A 227 6.05 -0.79 -10.22
C ALA A 227 6.14 -2.21 -9.65
N HIS A 228 6.77 -3.16 -10.36
CA HIS A 228 6.95 -4.52 -9.89
C HIS A 228 7.58 -4.57 -8.49
N GLY A 229 8.68 -3.83 -8.27
CA GLY A 229 9.39 -3.84 -6.99
C GLY A 229 8.49 -3.47 -5.81
N ILE A 230 7.79 -2.33 -5.90
CA ILE A 230 6.93 -1.86 -4.81
C ILE A 230 5.65 -2.70 -4.66
N ILE A 231 5.07 -3.19 -5.76
CA ILE A 231 3.87 -4.04 -5.74
C ILE A 231 4.17 -5.39 -5.07
N MET A 232 5.35 -5.98 -5.33
CA MET A 232 5.75 -7.22 -4.67
C MET A 232 5.98 -7.02 -3.17
N ILE A 233 6.60 -5.90 -2.77
CA ILE A 233 6.74 -5.55 -1.34
C ILE A 233 5.37 -5.39 -0.68
N ALA A 234 4.44 -4.68 -1.32
CA ALA A 234 3.08 -4.53 -0.84
C ALA A 234 2.37 -5.89 -0.69
N SER A 235 2.53 -6.79 -1.68
CA SER A 235 1.96 -8.14 -1.62
C SER A 235 2.46 -8.94 -0.41
N ILE A 236 3.78 -8.91 -0.14
CA ILE A 236 4.37 -9.61 1.01
C ILE A 236 3.85 -9.02 2.31
N LEU A 237 3.80 -7.69 2.44
CA LEU A 237 3.26 -7.02 3.62
C LEU A 237 1.78 -7.33 3.85
N LEU A 238 0.96 -7.36 2.80
CA LEU A 238 -0.44 -7.76 2.87
C LEU A 238 -0.58 -9.23 3.32
N GLY A 239 0.26 -10.13 2.79
CA GLY A 239 0.27 -11.53 3.18
C GLY A 239 0.62 -11.74 4.65
N ILE A 240 1.72 -11.13 5.11
CA ILE A 240 2.15 -11.16 6.52
C ILE A 240 1.11 -10.50 7.43
N GLY A 241 0.59 -9.34 7.03
CA GLY A 241 -0.49 -8.65 7.73
C GLY A 241 -1.74 -9.51 7.87
N GLY A 242 -2.11 -10.26 6.83
CA GLY A 242 -3.23 -11.20 6.87
C GLY A 242 -3.02 -12.33 7.87
N MET A 243 -1.83 -12.92 7.88
CA MET A 243 -1.45 -13.96 8.84
C MET A 243 -1.43 -13.44 10.28
N MET A 244 -0.85 -12.25 10.51
CA MET A 244 -0.79 -11.63 11.84
C MET A 244 -2.19 -11.31 12.36
N ASN A 245 -3.04 -10.69 11.55
CA ASN A 245 -4.43 -10.40 11.90
C ASN A 245 -5.22 -11.67 12.24
N PHE A 246 -5.06 -12.72 11.45
CA PHE A 246 -5.81 -13.95 11.67
C PHE A 246 -5.31 -14.72 12.90
N LEU A 247 -4.00 -14.89 13.03
CA LEU A 247 -3.39 -15.83 13.98
C LEU A 247 -3.08 -15.22 15.34
N VAL A 248 -2.71 -13.93 15.43
CA VAL A 248 -2.25 -13.35 16.70
C VAL A 248 -3.30 -13.49 17.80
N PRO A 249 -4.58 -13.04 17.62
CA PRO A 249 -5.58 -13.20 18.66
C PRO A 249 -5.86 -14.67 19.00
N VAL A 250 -5.92 -15.55 17.98
CA VAL A 250 -6.20 -16.98 18.17
C VAL A 250 -5.11 -17.66 19.00
N MET A 251 -3.84 -17.38 18.69
CA MET A 251 -2.69 -18.00 19.33
C MET A 251 -2.48 -17.53 20.77
N ILE A 252 -2.90 -16.32 21.12
CA ILE A 252 -2.82 -15.81 22.49
C ILE A 252 -4.11 -16.03 23.31
N GLY A 253 -5.16 -16.57 22.68
CA GLY A 253 -6.46 -16.81 23.31
C GLY A 253 -7.30 -15.54 23.52
N ALA A 254 -7.09 -14.50 22.72
CA ALA A 254 -7.90 -13.29 22.71
C ALA A 254 -9.15 -13.45 21.80
N SER A 255 -10.23 -12.74 22.12
CA SER A 255 -11.46 -12.75 21.32
C SER A 255 -11.34 -11.97 20.02
N ASP A 256 -10.51 -10.91 20.01
CA ASP A 256 -10.23 -10.04 18.88
C ASP A 256 -8.91 -9.28 19.13
N MET A 257 -8.56 -8.35 18.24
CA MET A 257 -7.49 -7.36 18.44
C MET A 257 -7.91 -6.28 19.46
N ALA A 258 -6.93 -5.61 20.07
CA ALA A 258 -7.16 -4.55 21.06
C ALA A 258 -7.94 -3.35 20.52
N PHE A 259 -7.71 -3.02 19.24
CA PHE A 259 -8.38 -1.92 18.55
C PHE A 259 -9.05 -2.42 17.26
N PRO A 260 -10.23 -3.07 17.31
CA PRO A 260 -10.87 -3.65 16.13
C PRO A 260 -11.17 -2.63 15.01
N ARG A 261 -11.57 -1.40 15.37
CA ARG A 261 -11.81 -0.31 14.41
C ARG A 261 -10.55 0.18 13.72
N LEU A 262 -9.47 0.36 14.50
CA LEU A 262 -8.16 0.73 13.97
C LEU A 262 -7.63 -0.39 13.06
N ASN A 263 -7.96 -1.64 13.38
CA ASN A 263 -7.65 -2.78 12.55
C ASN A 263 -8.31 -2.70 11.18
N ALA A 264 -9.62 -2.46 11.14
CA ALA A 264 -10.35 -2.26 9.89
C ALA A 264 -9.79 -1.05 9.12
N PHE A 265 -9.56 0.08 9.79
CA PHE A 265 -8.95 1.26 9.20
C PHE A 265 -7.61 0.95 8.52
N SER A 266 -6.74 0.17 9.18
CA SER A 266 -5.43 -0.21 8.63
C SER A 266 -5.56 -0.95 7.30
N PHE A 267 -6.50 -1.89 7.18
CA PHE A 267 -6.74 -2.60 5.94
C PHE A 267 -7.30 -1.66 4.86
N TRP A 268 -8.34 -0.90 5.19
CA TRP A 268 -9.07 -0.11 4.22
C TRP A 268 -8.28 1.06 3.63
N ILE A 269 -7.32 1.65 4.36
CA ILE A 269 -6.44 2.68 3.80
C ILE A 269 -5.37 2.11 2.85
N SER A 270 -5.00 0.83 3.00
CA SER A 270 -4.03 0.17 2.12
C SER A 270 -4.59 -0.03 0.70
N ILE A 271 -5.91 -0.15 0.55
CA ILE A 271 -6.58 -0.36 -0.74
C ILE A 271 -6.42 0.83 -1.70
N PRO A 272 -6.86 2.06 -1.35
CA PRO A 272 -6.68 3.20 -2.23
C PRO A 272 -5.19 3.58 -2.37
N SER A 273 -4.37 3.30 -1.37
CA SER A 273 -2.91 3.46 -1.44
C SER A 273 -2.27 2.61 -2.55
N ALA A 274 -2.63 1.31 -2.62
CA ALA A 274 -2.18 0.42 -3.68
C ALA A 274 -2.75 0.82 -5.06
N LEU A 275 -4.00 1.30 -5.10
CA LEU A 275 -4.60 1.81 -6.34
C LEU A 275 -3.86 3.04 -6.87
N LEU A 276 -3.43 3.98 -6.01
CA LEU A 276 -2.65 5.14 -6.45
C LEU A 276 -1.33 4.71 -7.11
N ILE A 277 -0.62 3.73 -6.54
CA ILE A 277 0.62 3.19 -7.13
C ILE A 277 0.34 2.61 -8.52
N LEU A 278 -0.72 1.82 -8.67
CA LEU A 278 -1.10 1.22 -9.96
C LEU A 278 -1.51 2.27 -10.99
N ILE A 279 -2.30 3.28 -10.58
CA ILE A 279 -2.73 4.37 -11.45
C ILE A 279 -1.53 5.23 -11.88
N GLY A 280 -0.55 5.42 -10.99
CA GLY A 280 0.70 6.13 -11.28
C GLY A 280 1.45 5.61 -12.50
N MET A 281 1.32 4.33 -12.83
CA MET A 281 1.92 3.76 -14.05
C MET A 281 1.35 4.34 -15.35
N PHE A 282 0.10 4.83 -15.32
CA PHE A 282 -0.64 5.28 -16.50
C PHE A 282 -0.80 6.80 -16.55
N VAL A 283 -0.52 7.50 -15.46
CA VAL A 283 -0.63 8.95 -15.38
C VAL A 283 0.70 9.59 -15.73
N GLY A 284 0.67 10.61 -16.57
CA GLY A 284 1.79 11.54 -16.67
C GLY A 284 3.10 10.97 -17.20
N GLY A 285 3.04 9.87 -17.97
CA GLY A 285 4.22 9.16 -18.48
C GLY A 285 4.71 8.01 -17.61
N GLY A 286 4.03 7.70 -16.50
CA GLY A 286 4.39 6.60 -15.61
C GLY A 286 5.38 7.01 -14.53
N TRP A 287 6.23 6.08 -14.12
CA TRP A 287 7.18 6.29 -13.03
C TRP A 287 8.44 5.44 -13.19
N ASP A 288 9.59 6.07 -13.40
CA ASP A 288 10.81 5.43 -13.88
C ASP A 288 12.00 5.49 -12.91
N THR A 289 11.75 5.64 -11.61
CA THR A 289 12.86 5.88 -10.64
C THR A 289 13.29 4.64 -9.86
N GLY A 290 12.78 3.45 -10.21
CA GLY A 290 12.89 2.25 -9.39
C GLY A 290 12.10 2.35 -8.08
N TRP A 291 11.87 1.22 -7.40
CA TRP A 291 11.01 1.16 -6.20
C TRP A 291 11.43 2.10 -5.05
N VAL A 292 12.69 2.54 -5.06
CA VAL A 292 13.31 3.37 -4.04
C VAL A 292 12.92 4.84 -4.17
N GLY A 293 12.70 5.37 -5.38
CA GLY A 293 12.31 6.78 -5.49
C GLY A 293 13.44 7.79 -5.30
N TYR A 294 14.69 7.47 -5.67
CA TYR A 294 15.84 8.36 -5.39
C TYR A 294 15.74 9.73 -6.08
N PRO A 295 15.92 10.85 -5.34
CA PRO A 295 16.28 12.13 -5.93
C PRO A 295 17.75 12.12 -6.38
N PRO A 296 18.14 12.94 -7.37
CA PRO A 296 17.31 13.96 -8.03
C PRO A 296 16.38 13.39 -9.12
N LEU A 297 16.49 12.10 -9.47
CA LEU A 297 15.66 11.49 -10.51
C LEU A 297 14.17 11.63 -10.18
N SER A 298 13.75 11.27 -8.96
CA SER A 298 12.36 11.34 -8.53
C SER A 298 11.83 12.75 -8.28
N SER A 299 12.69 13.75 -8.04
CA SER A 299 12.27 15.12 -7.76
C SER A 299 12.26 16.00 -9.01
N SER A 300 13.25 15.89 -9.90
CA SER A 300 13.41 16.84 -11.01
C SER A 300 13.18 16.25 -12.40
N PHE A 301 13.32 14.93 -12.57
CA PHE A 301 13.40 14.33 -13.91
C PHE A 301 12.29 13.32 -14.21
N ALA A 302 11.75 12.67 -13.18
CA ALA A 302 10.74 11.63 -13.36
C ALA A 302 9.42 12.20 -13.91
N PRO A 303 8.69 11.40 -14.72
CA PRO A 303 7.34 11.75 -15.15
C PRO A 303 6.37 11.88 -13.98
N SER A 304 5.24 12.59 -14.17
CA SER A 304 4.38 13.02 -13.06
C SER A 304 3.62 11.89 -12.36
N GLY A 305 3.57 10.70 -12.95
CA GLY A 305 3.04 9.49 -12.29
C GLY A 305 3.79 9.12 -11.01
N VAL A 306 5.04 9.56 -10.84
CA VAL A 306 5.82 9.39 -9.60
C VAL A 306 5.11 9.92 -8.36
N ILE A 307 4.31 10.99 -8.47
CA ILE A 307 3.59 11.57 -7.32
C ILE A 307 2.57 10.59 -6.76
N LEU A 308 1.86 9.87 -7.62
CA LEU A 308 0.87 8.89 -7.17
C LEU A 308 1.55 7.68 -6.53
N PHE A 309 2.73 7.29 -7.02
CA PHE A 309 3.58 6.31 -6.34
C PHE A 309 4.00 6.79 -4.94
N LEU A 310 4.58 8.00 -4.83
CA LEU A 310 5.09 8.54 -3.57
C LEU A 310 3.96 8.67 -2.53
N LEU A 311 2.81 9.20 -2.93
CA LEU A 311 1.64 9.34 -2.05
C LEU A 311 1.04 7.97 -1.70
N GLY A 312 0.89 7.06 -2.67
CA GLY A 312 0.41 5.71 -2.39
C GLY A 312 1.29 4.98 -1.38
N PHE A 313 2.62 5.09 -1.52
CA PHE A 313 3.55 4.52 -0.54
C PHE A 313 3.44 5.22 0.83
N TYR A 314 3.41 6.56 0.85
CA TYR A 314 3.24 7.33 2.09
C TYR A 314 1.98 6.92 2.86
N PHE A 315 0.84 6.83 2.18
CA PHE A 315 -0.43 6.51 2.82
C PHE A 315 -0.50 5.04 3.31
N ASN A 316 0.15 4.12 2.60
CA ASN A 316 0.30 2.75 3.06
C ASN A 316 1.16 2.65 4.36
N GLY A 317 2.01 3.65 4.61
CA GLY A 317 2.72 3.78 5.88
C GLY A 317 1.79 3.88 7.09
N PHE A 318 0.66 4.61 6.99
CA PHE A 318 -0.31 4.71 8.08
C PHE A 318 -0.99 3.37 8.39
N ALA A 319 -1.34 2.59 7.36
CA ALA A 319 -1.85 1.22 7.55
C ALA A 319 -0.89 0.40 8.41
N SER A 320 0.39 0.49 8.08
CA SER A 320 1.44 -0.29 8.70
C SER A 320 1.67 0.12 10.17
N ILE A 321 1.69 1.42 10.47
CA ILE A 321 1.81 1.94 11.85
C ILE A 321 0.59 1.55 12.70
N ALA A 322 -0.62 1.73 12.15
CA ALA A 322 -1.87 1.38 12.85
C ALA A 322 -1.94 -0.11 13.17
N SER A 323 -1.58 -0.96 12.20
CA SER A 323 -1.53 -2.41 12.39
C SER A 323 -0.49 -2.81 13.46
N ALA A 324 0.69 -2.20 13.43
CA ALA A 324 1.77 -2.48 14.37
C ALA A 324 1.38 -2.17 15.82
N ILE A 325 0.83 -0.98 16.09
CA ILE A 325 0.36 -0.59 17.43
C ILE A 325 -0.73 -1.55 17.93
N ASN A 326 -1.62 -1.97 17.02
CA ASN A 326 -2.70 -2.88 17.35
C ASN A 326 -2.17 -4.26 17.77
N VAL A 327 -1.24 -4.84 17.00
CA VAL A 327 -0.60 -6.12 17.36
C VAL A 327 0.15 -6.01 18.69
N LEU A 328 0.97 -4.97 18.86
CA LEU A 328 1.75 -4.77 20.10
C LEU A 328 0.84 -4.68 21.32
N THR A 329 -0.22 -3.86 21.24
CA THR A 329 -1.18 -3.71 22.34
C THR A 329 -1.94 -5.01 22.60
N THR A 330 -2.44 -5.67 21.54
CA THR A 330 -3.18 -6.94 21.65
C THR A 330 -2.36 -7.99 22.39
N VAL A 331 -1.11 -8.18 21.97
CA VAL A 331 -0.24 -9.14 22.64
C VAL A 331 0.05 -8.69 24.06
N ALA A 332 0.34 -7.41 24.31
CA ALA A 332 0.69 -6.91 25.65
C ALA A 332 -0.42 -7.11 26.68
N THR A 333 -1.69 -6.88 26.31
CA THR A 333 -2.80 -6.72 27.25
C THR A 333 -3.87 -7.81 27.20
N MET A 334 -3.97 -8.60 26.12
CA MET A 334 -5.11 -9.51 25.89
C MET A 334 -4.77 -11.00 25.90
N ARG A 335 -3.54 -11.38 26.30
CA ARG A 335 -3.17 -12.79 26.46
C ARG A 335 -4.08 -13.49 27.48
N ALA A 336 -4.41 -14.75 27.20
CA ALA A 336 -5.18 -15.59 28.12
C ALA A 336 -4.51 -15.70 29.50
N LYS A 337 -5.34 -15.82 30.55
CA LYS A 337 -4.87 -15.95 31.93
C LYS A 337 -3.91 -17.13 32.07
N GLY A 338 -2.72 -16.88 32.62
CA GLY A 338 -1.67 -17.90 32.81
C GLY A 338 -0.64 -18.00 31.67
N MET A 339 -0.86 -17.30 30.55
CA MET A 339 0.11 -17.16 29.46
C MET A 339 1.06 -15.99 29.72
N SER A 340 2.23 -16.29 30.29
CA SER A 340 3.32 -15.32 30.39
C SER A 340 4.00 -15.09 29.04
N MET A 341 4.81 -14.04 28.92
CA MET A 341 5.57 -13.76 27.69
C MET A 341 6.46 -14.94 27.26
N TRP A 342 7.06 -15.67 28.20
CA TRP A 342 7.87 -16.86 27.90
C TRP A 342 7.08 -18.12 27.55
N ARG A 343 5.77 -17.98 27.34
CA ARG A 343 4.86 -19.07 26.97
C ARG A 343 4.08 -18.78 25.68
N VAL A 344 4.29 -17.61 25.06
CA VAL A 344 3.63 -17.30 23.78
C VAL A 344 4.29 -18.08 22.64
N PRO A 345 3.57 -18.45 21.58
CA PRO A 345 4.18 -19.08 20.39
C PRO A 345 5.29 -18.22 19.77
N ILE A 346 6.25 -18.84 19.06
CA ILE A 346 7.34 -18.11 18.39
C ILE A 346 6.79 -17.18 17.32
N PHE A 347 5.72 -17.56 16.62
CA PHE A 347 5.08 -16.64 15.67
C PHE A 347 4.68 -15.31 16.33
N ILE A 348 4.27 -15.33 17.61
CA ILE A 348 3.94 -14.12 18.36
C ILE A 348 5.18 -13.28 18.67
N TRP A 349 6.32 -13.90 19.01
CA TRP A 349 7.59 -13.18 19.17
C TRP A 349 8.03 -12.51 17.88
N THR A 350 7.93 -13.20 16.75
CA THR A 350 8.27 -12.63 15.44
C THR A 350 7.30 -11.53 15.00
N ALA A 351 6.01 -11.67 15.34
CA ALA A 351 5.01 -10.64 15.11
C ALA A 351 5.30 -9.37 15.93
N ILE A 352 5.69 -9.52 17.21
CA ILE A 352 6.14 -8.40 18.04
C ILE A 352 7.36 -7.72 17.41
N ALA A 353 8.38 -8.50 17.02
CA ALA A 353 9.60 -7.97 16.42
C ALA A 353 9.31 -7.18 15.14
N ALA A 354 8.48 -7.74 14.24
CA ALA A 354 8.02 -7.07 13.03
C ALA A 354 7.21 -5.79 13.33
N SER A 355 6.28 -5.84 14.30
CA SER A 355 5.49 -4.67 14.69
C SER A 355 6.33 -3.59 15.36
N LEU A 356 7.36 -3.91 16.13
CA LEU A 356 8.29 -2.92 16.70
C LEU A 356 8.98 -2.14 15.57
N ILE A 357 9.53 -2.85 14.59
CA ILE A 357 10.18 -2.21 13.43
C ILE A 357 9.20 -1.30 12.69
N GLN A 358 8.02 -1.83 12.36
CA GLN A 358 7.03 -1.09 11.61
C GLN A 358 6.54 0.15 12.36
N PHE A 359 6.40 0.06 13.69
CA PHE A 359 5.99 1.19 14.51
C PHE A 359 7.06 2.28 14.63
N THR A 360 8.35 1.95 14.67
CA THR A 360 9.42 2.93 14.92
C THR A 360 10.13 3.44 13.67
N ALA A 361 10.12 2.68 12.57
CA ALA A 361 10.89 2.99 11.37
C ALA A 361 10.06 3.70 10.27
N THR A 362 8.77 3.37 10.13
CA THR A 362 7.92 3.77 8.98
C THR A 362 7.83 5.27 8.75
N GLN A 363 7.98 6.06 9.80
CA GLN A 363 7.93 7.52 9.76
C GLN A 363 9.10 8.10 8.94
N THR A 364 10.26 7.43 8.93
CA THR A 364 11.46 7.93 8.24
C THR A 364 11.34 7.84 6.72
N VAL A 365 10.76 6.74 6.19
CA VAL A 365 10.42 6.69 4.76
C VAL A 365 9.32 7.69 4.43
N GLY A 366 8.30 7.82 5.27
CA GLY A 366 7.22 8.79 5.04
C GLY A 366 7.73 10.22 4.94
N MET A 367 8.73 10.58 5.75
CA MET A 367 9.44 11.86 5.68
C MET A 367 10.15 12.02 4.34
N SER A 368 10.96 11.04 3.92
CA SER A 368 11.69 11.09 2.64
C SER A 368 10.76 11.26 1.42
N LEU A 369 9.65 10.51 1.38
CA LEU A 369 8.67 10.56 0.30
C LEU A 369 7.95 11.92 0.27
N THR A 370 7.53 12.42 1.44
CA THR A 370 6.84 13.71 1.55
C THR A 370 7.75 14.86 1.18
N MET A 371 9.04 14.79 1.51
CA MET A 371 10.03 15.78 1.08
C MET A 371 10.15 15.84 -0.44
N VAL A 372 10.18 14.69 -1.15
CA VAL A 372 10.16 14.67 -2.63
C VAL A 372 8.86 15.27 -3.17
N VAL A 373 7.69 14.91 -2.61
CA VAL A 373 6.41 15.52 -3.01
C VAL A 373 6.44 17.04 -2.80
N ALA A 374 7.02 17.52 -1.71
CA ALA A 374 7.15 18.94 -1.42
C ALA A 374 8.13 19.65 -2.39
N GLU A 375 9.23 19.01 -2.79
CA GLU A 375 10.10 19.56 -3.84
C GLU A 375 9.33 19.73 -5.16
N ARG A 376 8.61 18.68 -5.58
CA ARG A 376 7.87 18.67 -6.84
C ARG A 376 6.71 19.66 -6.89
N VAL A 377 5.95 19.76 -5.79
CA VAL A 377 4.68 20.51 -5.76
C VAL A 377 4.86 21.92 -5.22
N LEU A 378 5.77 22.11 -4.25
CA LEU A 378 5.95 23.38 -3.54
C LEU A 378 7.29 24.06 -3.88
N GLY A 379 8.13 23.46 -4.72
CA GLY A 379 9.41 24.03 -5.12
C GLY A 379 10.43 24.09 -3.98
N MET A 380 10.30 23.20 -2.98
CA MET A 380 11.29 23.09 -1.90
C MET A 380 12.60 22.45 -2.40
N GLY A 381 13.70 22.71 -1.70
CA GLY A 381 15.05 22.26 -2.08
C GLY A 381 15.72 21.36 -1.06
N PHE A 382 15.13 20.22 -0.76
CA PHE A 382 15.65 19.27 0.22
C PHE A 382 16.81 18.41 -0.31
N PHE A 383 16.71 17.98 -1.56
CA PHE A 383 17.59 17.02 -2.23
C PHE A 383 18.22 17.57 -3.50
N ASP A 384 17.80 18.76 -3.96
CA ASP A 384 18.42 19.45 -5.09
C ASP A 384 19.82 19.96 -4.73
N ALA A 385 20.84 19.31 -5.29
CA ALA A 385 22.24 19.67 -5.12
C ALA A 385 22.68 20.87 -5.98
N THR A 386 21.77 21.47 -6.76
CA THR A 386 22.05 22.69 -7.51
C THR A 386 21.72 23.94 -6.67
N PRO A 387 22.44 25.07 -6.88
CA PRO A 387 22.07 26.33 -6.27
C PRO A 387 20.69 26.77 -6.78
N LEU A 388 19.66 26.59 -5.96
CA LEU A 388 18.32 27.04 -6.30
C LEU A 388 18.28 28.56 -6.43
N ALA A 389 17.58 29.06 -7.46
CA ALA A 389 17.31 30.49 -7.63
C ALA A 389 16.50 31.09 -6.45
N SER A 390 15.87 30.24 -5.63
CA SER A 390 14.90 30.59 -4.57
C SER A 390 15.52 30.90 -3.20
N GLY A 391 16.86 30.98 -3.07
CA GLY A 391 17.51 31.41 -1.83
C GLY A 391 17.50 30.39 -0.68
N PHE A 392 17.10 29.15 -0.95
CA PHE A 392 17.26 28.04 -0.02
C PHE A 392 18.70 27.50 -0.01
N PRO A 393 19.17 26.90 1.11
CA PRO A 393 20.42 26.14 1.13
C PRO A 393 20.40 25.05 0.05
N VAL A 394 21.59 24.71 -0.46
CA VAL A 394 21.76 23.56 -1.35
C VAL A 394 21.31 22.30 -0.61
N GLY A 395 20.45 21.50 -1.24
CA GLY A 395 19.95 20.25 -0.72
C GLY A 395 20.97 19.11 -0.81
N ASP A 396 20.64 17.95 -0.22
CA ASP A 396 21.52 16.79 -0.21
C ASP A 396 20.76 15.51 -0.63
N PRO A 397 20.99 14.96 -1.84
CA PRO A 397 20.34 13.72 -2.26
C PRO A 397 20.77 12.50 -1.44
N ILE A 398 21.91 12.54 -0.74
CA ILE A 398 22.35 11.47 0.16
C ILE A 398 21.51 11.43 1.45
N LEU A 399 20.95 12.57 1.87
CA LEU A 399 19.99 12.62 2.97
C LEU A 399 18.78 11.71 2.70
N TYR A 400 18.25 11.71 1.47
CA TYR A 400 17.17 10.80 1.09
C TYR A 400 17.56 9.35 1.32
N GLN A 401 18.78 8.95 0.91
CA GLN A 401 19.25 7.58 1.08
C GLN A 401 19.31 7.19 2.55
N HIS A 402 19.80 8.07 3.43
CA HIS A 402 19.80 7.80 4.86
C HIS A 402 18.39 7.62 5.42
N LEU A 403 17.46 8.54 5.11
CA LEU A 403 16.07 8.48 5.59
C LEU A 403 15.34 7.23 5.06
N PHE A 404 15.49 6.94 3.77
CA PHE A 404 14.84 5.81 3.13
C PHE A 404 15.39 4.49 3.67
N TRP A 405 16.71 4.31 3.71
CA TRP A 405 17.30 3.03 4.14
C TRP A 405 17.20 2.80 5.64
N PHE A 406 17.22 3.86 6.45
CA PHE A 406 16.97 3.74 7.88
C PHE A 406 15.62 3.08 8.17
N TYR A 407 14.62 3.27 7.29
CA TYR A 407 13.40 2.47 7.29
C TYR A 407 13.55 1.14 6.55
N SER A 408 13.93 1.20 5.28
CA SER A 408 13.72 0.11 4.33
C SER A 408 14.55 -1.10 4.67
N HIS A 409 15.73 -0.93 5.27
CA HIS A 409 16.50 -2.07 5.71
C HIS A 409 15.87 -2.79 6.92
N PRO A 410 15.51 -2.12 8.04
CA PRO A 410 14.68 -2.76 9.06
C PRO A 410 13.43 -3.44 8.50
N VAL A 411 12.74 -2.80 7.55
CA VAL A 411 11.50 -3.37 6.99
C VAL A 411 11.71 -4.67 6.23
N VAL A 412 12.90 -4.95 5.68
CA VAL A 412 13.14 -6.29 5.11
C VAL A 412 13.03 -7.39 6.17
N TYR A 413 13.26 -7.08 7.45
CA TYR A 413 13.04 -8.02 8.54
C TYR A 413 11.56 -8.18 8.90
N VAL A 414 10.72 -7.18 8.65
CA VAL A 414 9.25 -7.33 8.77
C VAL A 414 8.74 -8.41 7.82
N PHE A 415 9.36 -8.54 6.65
CA PHE A 415 9.00 -9.58 5.67
C PHE A 415 9.39 -10.98 6.17
N ILE A 416 10.62 -11.14 6.65
CA ILE A 416 11.20 -12.46 6.93
C ILE A 416 10.88 -12.99 8.33
N LEU A 417 10.81 -12.13 9.36
CA LEU A 417 10.66 -12.56 10.75
C LEU A 417 9.37 -13.38 10.94
N PRO A 418 8.18 -12.91 10.51
CA PRO A 418 6.96 -13.72 10.63
C PRO A 418 7.01 -14.98 9.77
N GLY A 419 7.72 -14.97 8.64
CA GLY A 419 7.99 -16.17 7.84
C GLY A 419 8.79 -17.23 8.61
N LEU A 420 9.88 -16.82 9.28
CA LEU A 420 10.66 -17.68 10.18
C LEU A 420 9.83 -18.14 11.39
N GLY A 421 8.95 -17.29 11.90
CA GLY A 421 8.00 -17.63 12.95
C GLY A 421 7.05 -18.73 12.52
N ILE A 422 6.47 -18.64 11.32
CA ILE A 422 5.61 -19.69 10.75
C ILE A 422 6.38 -21.01 10.65
N VAL A 423 7.59 -21.00 10.09
CA VAL A 423 8.43 -22.21 9.99
C VAL A 423 8.69 -22.80 11.38
N SER A 424 8.95 -21.95 12.38
CA SER A 424 9.18 -22.36 13.78
C SER A 424 7.95 -22.96 14.46
N GLU A 425 6.73 -22.65 14.00
CA GLU A 425 5.49 -23.30 14.45
C GLU A 425 5.23 -24.62 13.71
N LEU A 426 5.50 -24.66 12.40
CA LEU A 426 5.22 -25.83 11.57
C LEU A 426 6.19 -27.00 11.85
N LEU A 427 7.48 -26.73 11.97
CA LEU A 427 8.50 -27.77 12.16
C LEU A 427 8.23 -28.65 13.40
N PRO A 428 8.00 -28.09 14.61
CA PRO A 428 7.67 -28.89 15.79
C PRO A 428 6.46 -29.80 15.61
N VAL A 429 5.42 -29.31 14.93
CA VAL A 429 4.17 -30.05 14.70
C VAL A 429 4.41 -31.23 13.77
N PHE A 430 5.06 -31.02 12.63
CA PHE A 430 5.27 -32.08 11.63
C PHE A 430 6.41 -33.04 12.01
N CYS A 431 7.40 -32.58 12.76
CA CYS A 431 8.46 -33.44 13.30
C CYS A 431 8.06 -34.12 14.63
N ARG A 432 6.93 -33.72 15.23
CA ARG A 432 6.44 -34.20 16.54
C ARG A 432 7.50 -34.07 17.65
N LYS A 433 8.25 -32.98 17.63
CA LYS A 433 9.28 -32.66 18.63
C LYS A 433 9.13 -31.20 19.06
N PRO A 434 9.35 -30.85 20.32
CA PRO A 434 9.33 -29.44 20.73
C PRO A 434 10.42 -28.65 20.01
N LEU A 435 10.20 -27.36 19.80
CA LEU A 435 11.20 -26.47 19.24
C LEU A 435 12.43 -26.41 20.18
N PHE A 436 13.58 -26.81 19.65
CA PHE A 436 14.83 -26.69 20.40
C PHE A 436 15.20 -25.21 20.57
N GLY A 437 15.59 -24.82 21.79
CA GLY A 437 16.07 -23.46 22.03
C GLY A 437 15.01 -22.36 21.94
N TYR A 438 13.74 -22.63 22.26
CA TYR A 438 12.63 -21.65 22.22
C TYR A 438 13.01 -20.23 22.69
N LYS A 439 13.66 -20.11 23.86
CA LYS A 439 14.06 -18.80 24.41
C LYS A 439 15.07 -18.07 23.51
N TRP A 440 16.01 -18.81 22.92
CA TRP A 440 17.00 -18.27 22.01
C TRP A 440 16.37 -17.80 20.71
N VAL A 441 15.44 -18.57 20.14
CA VAL A 441 14.70 -18.16 18.93
C VAL A 441 13.87 -16.89 19.19
N ALA A 442 13.17 -16.85 20.34
CA ALA A 442 12.39 -15.69 20.76
C ALA A 442 13.25 -14.42 20.90
N VAL A 443 14.36 -14.50 21.66
CA VAL A 443 15.25 -13.35 21.87
C VAL A 443 15.99 -12.98 20.59
N SER A 444 16.37 -13.95 19.76
CA SER A 444 17.03 -13.68 18.46
C SER A 444 16.12 -12.92 17.50
N SER A 445 14.81 -13.19 17.52
CA SER A 445 13.83 -12.43 16.74
C SER A 445 13.83 -10.94 17.11
N LEU A 446 13.93 -10.63 18.41
CA LEU A 446 14.06 -9.24 18.89
C LEU A 446 15.46 -8.67 18.60
N GLY A 447 16.49 -9.50 18.68
CA GLY A 447 17.87 -9.14 18.34
C GLY A 447 18.00 -8.69 16.89
N ILE A 448 17.41 -9.43 15.94
CA ILE A 448 17.33 -9.06 14.53
C ILE A 448 16.62 -7.72 14.37
N ALA A 449 15.47 -7.54 15.03
CA ALA A 449 14.74 -6.28 14.95
C ALA A 449 15.56 -5.08 15.44
N LEU A 450 16.29 -5.24 16.55
CA LEU A 450 17.18 -4.19 17.07
C LEU A 450 18.38 -3.93 16.15
N LEU A 451 19.10 -4.99 15.74
CA LEU A 451 20.27 -4.87 14.88
C LEU A 451 19.92 -4.31 13.50
N GLY A 452 18.70 -4.53 13.01
CA GLY A 452 18.23 -3.96 11.75
C GLY A 452 18.35 -2.43 11.69
N PHE A 453 18.22 -1.74 12.84
CA PHE A 453 18.40 -0.28 12.93
C PHE A 453 19.87 0.17 12.92
N LEU A 454 20.84 -0.75 12.97
CA LEU A 454 22.26 -0.43 13.09
C LEU A 454 23.06 -0.76 11.82
N VAL A 455 22.39 -1.15 10.74
CA VAL A 455 23.05 -1.73 9.56
C VAL A 455 22.60 -1.11 8.23
N TRP A 456 21.62 -0.18 8.24
CA TRP A 456 20.98 0.32 7.02
C TRP A 456 21.95 0.87 5.97
N ALA A 457 23.07 1.48 6.41
CA ALA A 457 23.99 2.14 5.51
C ALA A 457 24.82 1.17 4.65
N HIS A 458 24.67 -0.16 4.80
CA HIS A 458 25.23 -1.10 3.83
C HIS A 458 24.63 -0.95 2.43
N HIS A 459 23.44 -0.35 2.29
CA HIS A 459 22.89 0.02 0.97
C HIS A 459 23.59 1.23 0.35
N MET A 460 24.48 1.87 1.11
CA MET A 460 25.10 3.15 0.78
C MET A 460 26.63 3.03 0.67
N PHE A 461 27.20 1.82 0.59
CA PHE A 461 28.68 1.68 0.52
C PHE A 461 29.30 2.34 -0.70
N ALA A 462 28.53 2.51 -1.78
CA ALA A 462 28.96 3.21 -2.99
C ALA A 462 28.60 4.71 -2.99
N SER A 463 28.09 5.28 -1.89
CA SER A 463 27.67 6.70 -1.83
C SER A 463 28.82 7.70 -1.67
N GLY A 464 30.06 7.23 -1.51
CA GLY A 464 31.20 8.07 -1.09
C GLY A 464 31.39 8.17 0.42
N MET A 465 30.64 7.38 1.22
CA MET A 465 30.86 7.24 2.66
C MET A 465 32.32 6.91 2.99
N GLY A 466 32.90 7.63 3.94
CA GLY A 466 34.27 7.44 4.41
C GLY A 466 34.51 6.06 5.03
N ASP A 467 35.74 5.57 4.90
CA ASP A 467 36.12 4.19 5.25
C ASP A 467 35.86 3.85 6.72
N SER A 468 36.05 4.81 7.64
CA SER A 468 35.80 4.61 9.08
C SER A 468 34.36 4.18 9.37
N LEU A 469 33.37 4.81 8.73
CA LEU A 469 31.96 4.44 8.85
C LEU A 469 31.65 3.17 8.08
N ARG A 470 32.26 2.98 6.90
CA ARG A 470 32.07 1.78 6.08
C ARG A 470 32.44 0.50 6.85
N TYR A 471 33.58 0.50 7.55
CA TYR A 471 34.00 -0.65 8.35
C TYR A 471 33.05 -0.95 9.51
N VAL A 472 32.50 0.09 10.16
CA VAL A 472 31.51 -0.07 11.23
C VAL A 472 30.24 -0.73 10.69
N PHE A 473 29.68 -0.22 9.60
CA PHE A 473 28.45 -0.76 9.00
C PHE A 473 28.65 -2.15 8.38
N MET A 474 29.83 -2.43 7.81
CA MET A 474 30.19 -3.78 7.35
C MET A 474 30.18 -4.76 8.52
N THR A 475 30.86 -4.41 9.61
CA THR A 475 30.98 -5.27 10.79
C THR A 475 29.62 -5.46 11.48
N SER A 476 28.83 -4.39 11.65
CA SER A 476 27.48 -4.49 12.23
C SER A 476 26.55 -5.34 11.36
N THR A 477 26.65 -5.26 10.03
CA THR A 477 25.89 -6.11 9.12
C THR A 477 26.24 -7.59 9.28
N MET A 478 27.52 -7.93 9.45
CA MET A 478 27.93 -9.33 9.69
C MET A 478 27.36 -9.89 11.00
N PHE A 479 27.21 -9.05 12.04
CA PHE A 479 26.63 -9.48 13.32
C PHE A 479 25.16 -9.88 13.23
N VAL A 480 24.41 -9.46 12.20
CA VAL A 480 23.04 -9.92 11.96
C VAL A 480 22.98 -11.42 11.68
N GLY A 481 24.05 -12.00 11.12
CA GLY A 481 24.14 -13.43 10.82
C GLY A 481 24.22 -14.34 12.04
N ILE A 482 24.43 -13.80 13.25
CA ILE A 482 24.46 -14.59 14.49
C ILE A 482 23.05 -14.90 15.03
N PRO A 483 22.12 -13.93 15.17
CA PRO A 483 20.76 -14.21 15.59
C PRO A 483 19.85 -14.78 14.50
N THR A 484 20.19 -14.61 13.21
CA THR A 484 19.47 -15.22 12.08
C THR A 484 19.75 -16.70 12.02
#